data_AF-A0A958Z5J5-F1
#
_entry.id   AF-A0A958Z5J5-F1
#
_cell.length_a   1.000
_cell.length_b   1.000
_cell.length_c   1.000
_cell.angle_alpha   90.00
_cell.angle_beta   90.00
_cell.angle_gamma   90.00
#
_symmetry.space_group_name_H-M   'P 1'
#
loop_
_entity.id
_entity.type
_entity.pdbx_description
1 polymer ?
#
loop_
_entity_poly.entity_id
_entity_poly.type
_entity_poly.pdbx_seq_one_letter_code
_entity_poly.pdbx_strand_id
1 'polypeptide(L)'
;MKRLLQFFLMLSTPLLFSQTPCVGGMAGGFPCDGLTLQGHISIANLGGKAYAGSNPMEAQDSWGWTDPLDNKEYALVTLNDGIAFVDISTPTSPRFLGKLNSTGGKTSWWHDVKVYNNYAYIVSESSGFGVQIFDLTRLRNLSTSPIGGSMRTFTTDGSYTGVSTTHNVIINE
;
A
#
# COMPACT_ATOMS: atom_id res chain seq x y z
N MET A 1 31.42 61.55 -14.04
CA MET A 1 30.11 60.90 -14.27
C MET A 1 30.30 59.39 -14.20
N LYS A 2 30.03 58.76 -13.05
CA LYS A 2 30.08 57.30 -12.89
C LYS A 2 28.64 56.78 -12.84
N ARG A 3 28.19 56.06 -13.88
CA ARG A 3 26.88 55.41 -13.90
C ARG A 3 27.03 54.03 -13.26
N LEU A 4 26.47 53.85 -12.07
CA LEU A 4 26.39 52.56 -11.40
C LEU A 4 25.27 51.74 -12.08
N LEU A 5 25.65 50.64 -12.72
CA LEU A 5 24.70 49.73 -13.37
C LEU A 5 24.12 48.81 -12.28
N GLN A 6 22.87 49.03 -11.88
CA GLN A 6 22.16 48.15 -10.96
C GLN A 6 21.68 46.90 -11.71
N PHE A 7 22.34 45.77 -11.48
CA PHE A 7 21.85 44.46 -11.90
C PHE A 7 20.72 44.03 -10.98
N PHE A 8 19.49 43.94 -11.51
CA PHE A 8 18.34 43.40 -10.80
C PHE A 8 18.34 41.87 -10.97
N LEU A 9 18.70 41.14 -9.91
CA LEU A 9 18.70 39.67 -9.91
C LEU A 9 17.26 39.18 -9.70
N MET A 10 16.58 38.74 -10.75
CA MET A 10 15.28 38.07 -10.66
C MET A 10 15.46 36.68 -10.06
N LEU A 11 15.16 36.53 -8.77
CA LEU A 11 15.13 35.23 -8.09
C LEU A 11 13.79 34.54 -8.42
N SER A 12 13.77 33.68 -9.44
CA SER A 12 12.63 32.78 -9.67
C SER A 12 12.70 31.62 -8.67
N THR A 13 11.90 31.66 -7.61
CA THR A 13 11.71 30.49 -6.74
C THR A 13 10.80 29.48 -7.44
N PRO A 14 11.28 28.29 -7.85
CA PRO A 14 10.38 27.26 -8.35
C PRO A 14 9.49 26.81 -7.18
N LEU A 15 8.17 26.83 -7.40
CA LEU A 15 7.23 26.16 -6.52
C LEU A 15 7.42 24.65 -6.69
N LEU A 16 8.10 24.03 -5.74
CA LEU A 16 8.14 22.56 -5.62
C LEU A 16 6.87 22.13 -4.89
N PHE A 17 5.92 21.54 -5.62
CA PHE A 17 4.78 20.87 -5.00
C PHE A 17 5.19 19.44 -4.65
N SER A 18 5.14 19.09 -3.36
CA SER A 18 5.31 17.70 -2.91
C SER A 18 4.13 16.80 -3.28
N GLN A 19 2.99 17.41 -3.59
CA GLN A 19 1.74 16.78 -4.00
C GLN A 19 1.48 17.10 -5.48
N THR A 20 0.61 16.32 -6.13
CA THR A 20 0.24 16.54 -7.53
C THR A 20 -1.20 17.06 -7.60
N PRO A 21 -1.41 18.39 -7.74
CA PRO A 21 -2.75 18.96 -7.78
C PRO A 21 -3.54 18.52 -9.00
N CYS A 22 -4.87 18.50 -8.87
CA CYS A 22 -5.76 18.32 -10.01
C CYS A 22 -5.80 19.59 -10.85
N VAL A 23 -5.17 19.58 -12.02
CA VAL A 23 -5.15 20.72 -12.94
C VAL A 23 -5.64 20.25 -14.30
N GLY A 24 -6.68 20.90 -14.82
CA GLY A 24 -7.29 20.51 -16.11
C GLY A 24 -7.89 19.11 -16.10
N GLY A 25 -8.37 18.64 -14.95
CA GLY A 25 -8.97 17.30 -14.80
C GLY A 25 -7.95 16.15 -14.71
N MET A 26 -6.66 16.45 -14.54
CA MET A 26 -5.59 15.45 -14.44
C MET A 26 -4.67 15.70 -13.24
N ALA A 27 -4.26 14.62 -12.56
CA ALA A 27 -3.23 14.62 -11.52
C ALA A 27 -2.34 13.38 -11.66
N GLY A 28 -1.05 13.55 -11.94
CA GLY A 28 -0.09 12.44 -12.02
C GLY A 28 -0.39 11.42 -13.11
N GLY A 29 -1.07 11.84 -14.19
CA GLY A 29 -1.51 10.96 -15.27
C GLY A 29 -2.89 10.30 -15.03
N PHE A 30 -3.49 10.51 -13.86
CA PHE A 30 -4.82 10.00 -13.53
C PHE A 30 -5.88 11.09 -13.72
N PRO A 31 -7.07 10.75 -14.25
CA PRO A 31 -8.23 11.63 -14.21
C PRO A 31 -8.57 12.02 -12.77
N CYS A 32 -8.94 13.28 -12.54
CA CYS A 32 -9.31 13.78 -11.23
C CYS A 32 -10.44 14.81 -11.34
N ASP A 33 -11.23 14.91 -10.26
CA ASP A 33 -12.25 15.94 -10.08
C ASP A 33 -12.06 16.58 -8.70
N GLY A 34 -11.29 17.66 -8.64
CA GLY A 34 -10.98 18.38 -7.39
C GLY A 34 -10.07 17.63 -6.41
N LEU A 35 -9.62 16.40 -6.72
CA LEU A 35 -8.79 15.57 -5.85
C LEU A 35 -7.30 15.73 -6.15
N THR A 36 -6.53 16.09 -5.14
CA THR A 36 -5.06 16.17 -5.24
C THR A 36 -4.45 14.79 -4.97
N LEU A 37 -3.65 14.31 -5.91
CA LEU A 37 -2.89 13.08 -5.73
C LEU A 37 -1.71 13.34 -4.78
N GLN A 38 -1.73 12.70 -3.61
CA GLN A 38 -0.70 12.87 -2.59
C GLN A 38 0.52 11.99 -2.88
N GLY A 39 0.30 10.70 -3.12
CA GLY A 39 1.38 9.74 -3.39
C GLY A 39 0.86 8.55 -4.20
N HIS A 40 1.79 7.81 -4.81
CA HIS A 40 1.47 6.65 -5.63
C HIS A 40 2.59 5.61 -5.52
N ILE A 41 2.20 4.35 -5.29
CA ILE A 41 3.07 3.17 -5.41
C ILE A 41 2.37 2.23 -6.37
N SER A 42 3.06 1.80 -7.43
CA SER A 42 2.50 0.84 -8.38
C SER A 42 2.37 -0.54 -7.75
N ILE A 43 1.43 -1.35 -8.24
CA ILE A 43 1.26 -2.75 -7.82
C ILE A 43 2.57 -3.55 -7.97
N ALA A 44 3.37 -3.24 -9.00
CA ALA A 44 4.71 -3.81 -9.18
C ALA A 44 5.67 -3.47 -8.04
N ASN A 45 5.66 -2.22 -7.57
CA ASN A 45 6.50 -1.78 -6.46
C ASN A 45 5.99 -2.25 -5.09
N LEU A 46 4.72 -2.65 -4.98
CA LEU A 46 4.16 -3.38 -3.83
C LEU A 46 4.51 -4.88 -3.84
N GLY A 47 5.25 -5.35 -4.85
CA GLY A 47 5.60 -6.77 -4.98
C GLY A 47 4.44 -7.65 -5.42
N GLY A 48 3.44 -7.09 -6.09
CA GLY A 48 2.41 -7.88 -6.75
C GLY A 48 3.01 -8.86 -7.75
N LYS A 49 2.27 -9.90 -8.09
CA LYS A 49 2.61 -10.81 -9.18
C LYS A 49 1.41 -10.99 -10.10
N ALA A 50 1.69 -11.21 -11.37
CA ALA A 50 0.68 -11.59 -12.34
C ALA A 50 0.00 -12.88 -11.87
N TYR A 51 -1.33 -12.93 -12.00
CA TYR A 51 -2.03 -14.20 -11.93
C TYR A 51 -1.62 -15.07 -13.13
N ALA A 52 -1.64 -16.39 -12.98
CA ALA A 52 -1.11 -17.33 -13.99
C ALA A 52 -1.44 -16.95 -15.45
N GLY A 53 -0.46 -17.09 -16.35
CA GLY A 53 -0.59 -16.74 -17.77
C GLY A 53 -0.32 -15.27 -18.06
N SER A 54 -1.14 -14.67 -18.93
CA SER A 54 -1.04 -13.27 -19.38
C SER A 54 -1.91 -12.30 -18.57
N ASN A 55 -2.32 -12.69 -17.36
CA ASN A 55 -3.22 -11.91 -16.55
C ASN A 55 -2.48 -10.79 -15.81
N PRO A 56 -3.11 -9.60 -15.64
CA PRO A 56 -2.46 -8.47 -15.02
C PRO A 56 -2.17 -8.69 -13.53
N MET A 57 -1.32 -7.82 -13.00
CA MET A 57 -1.11 -7.69 -11.57
C MET A 57 -2.29 -6.89 -11.01
N GLU A 58 -3.01 -7.45 -10.06
CA GLU A 58 -4.20 -6.82 -9.48
C GLU A 58 -4.08 -6.70 -7.97
N ALA A 59 -4.73 -5.67 -7.45
CA ALA A 59 -5.03 -5.47 -6.05
C ALA A 59 -6.55 -5.52 -5.89
N GLN A 60 -7.03 -6.30 -4.91
CA GLN A 60 -8.45 -6.64 -4.80
C GLN A 60 -9.19 -5.78 -3.79
N ASP A 61 -8.55 -5.55 -2.64
CA ASP A 61 -9.10 -4.81 -1.52
C ASP A 61 -8.01 -3.94 -0.88
N SER A 62 -8.46 -2.89 -0.20
CA SER A 62 -7.61 -2.05 0.63
C SER A 62 -8.29 -1.77 1.96
N TRP A 63 -7.55 -1.92 3.06
CA TRP A 63 -8.03 -1.62 4.40
C TRP A 63 -7.05 -0.73 5.14
N GLY A 64 -7.56 0.04 6.11
CA GLY A 64 -6.76 0.93 6.95
C GLY A 64 -6.49 0.32 8.32
N TRP A 65 -5.31 0.57 8.86
CA TRP A 65 -5.03 0.40 10.29
C TRP A 65 -4.33 1.64 10.81
N THR A 66 -4.87 2.20 11.89
CA THR A 66 -4.21 3.25 12.66
C THR A 66 -3.62 2.60 13.90
N ASP A 67 -2.30 2.69 14.07
CA ASP A 67 -1.63 2.14 15.23
C ASP A 67 -2.06 2.91 16.49
N PRO A 68 -2.68 2.26 17.49
CA PRO A 68 -3.15 2.95 18.69
C PRO A 68 -2.01 3.48 19.57
N LEU A 69 -0.76 3.09 19.33
CA LEU A 69 0.40 3.53 20.12
C LEU A 69 0.96 4.88 19.66
N ASP A 70 1.08 5.09 18.35
CA ASP A 70 1.77 6.26 17.77
C ASP A 70 0.95 7.00 16.69
N ASN A 71 -0.30 6.60 16.46
CA ASN A 71 -1.22 7.13 15.45
C ASN A 71 -0.70 7.06 14.02
N LYS A 72 0.30 6.21 13.74
CA LYS A 72 0.70 5.96 12.36
C LYS A 72 -0.41 5.26 11.60
N GLU A 73 -0.59 5.68 10.36
CA GLU A 73 -1.60 5.14 9.48
C GLU A 73 -0.96 4.21 8.46
N TYR A 74 -1.58 3.05 8.27
CA TYR A 74 -1.11 2.00 7.39
C TYR A 74 -2.22 1.61 6.42
N ALA A 75 -1.86 1.52 5.14
CA ALA A 75 -2.67 0.86 4.14
C ALA A 75 -2.25 -0.60 4.03
N LEU A 76 -3.24 -1.48 4.12
CA LEU A 76 -3.15 -2.91 3.88
C LEU A 76 -3.76 -3.15 2.50
N VAL A 77 -2.95 -3.55 1.52
CA VAL A 77 -3.39 -3.69 0.12
C VAL A 77 -3.28 -5.16 -0.28
N THR A 78 -4.41 -5.83 -0.51
CA THR A 78 -4.40 -7.22 -0.95
C THR A 78 -3.96 -7.31 -2.41
N LEU A 79 -3.29 -8.40 -2.75
CA LEU A 79 -2.68 -8.68 -4.04
C LEU A 79 -3.05 -10.10 -4.47
N ASN A 80 -2.87 -10.40 -5.76
CA ASN A 80 -3.10 -11.74 -6.31
C ASN A 80 -2.46 -12.90 -5.51
N ASP A 81 -1.35 -12.66 -4.80
CA ASP A 81 -0.53 -13.65 -4.11
C ASP A 81 -0.15 -13.23 -2.69
N GLY A 82 -0.90 -12.31 -2.07
CA GLY A 82 -0.71 -11.95 -0.68
C GLY A 82 -1.26 -10.57 -0.31
N ILE A 83 -0.59 -9.90 0.61
CA ILE A 83 -0.95 -8.57 1.09
C ILE A 83 0.29 -7.72 1.31
N ALA A 84 0.27 -6.49 0.81
CA ALA A 84 1.31 -5.49 0.99
C ALA A 84 0.94 -4.53 2.12
N PHE A 85 1.95 -4.12 2.89
CA PHE A 85 1.80 -3.16 3.98
C PHE A 85 2.51 -1.86 3.61
N VAL A 86 1.81 -0.73 3.75
CA VAL A 86 2.32 0.60 3.38
C VAL A 86 2.09 1.54 4.55
N ASP A 87 3.15 2.18 5.05
CA ASP A 87 3.03 3.33 5.96
C ASP A 87 2.63 4.54 5.13
N ILE A 88 1.46 5.10 5.43
CA ILE A 88 0.86 6.26 4.75
C ILE A 88 0.80 7.49 5.65
N SER A 89 1.44 7.45 6.82
CA SER A 89 1.44 8.54 7.81
C SER A 89 1.95 9.87 7.25
N THR A 90 2.75 9.82 6.18
CA THR A 90 3.08 10.97 5.35
C THR A 90 2.46 10.77 3.97
N PRO A 91 1.29 11.39 3.67
CA PRO A 91 0.54 11.11 2.44
C PRO A 91 1.34 11.35 1.16
N THR A 92 2.27 12.33 1.18
CA THR A 92 3.13 12.65 0.03
C THR A 92 4.32 11.72 -0.14
N SER A 93 4.58 10.84 0.83
CA SER A 93 5.70 9.90 0.81
C SER A 93 5.28 8.56 1.42
N PRO A 94 4.35 7.83 0.78
CA PRO A 94 3.95 6.51 1.24
C PRO A 94 5.13 5.54 1.14
N ARG A 95 5.27 4.69 2.15
CA ARG A 95 6.42 3.78 2.29
C ARG A 95 5.98 2.34 2.32
N PHE A 96 6.27 1.61 1.26
CA PHE A 96 6.11 0.16 1.23
C PHE A 96 7.00 -0.51 2.29
N LEU A 97 6.40 -1.24 3.24
CA LEU A 97 7.11 -1.87 4.35
C LEU A 97 7.40 -3.35 4.11
N GLY A 98 6.80 -3.96 3.10
CA GLY A 98 6.96 -5.37 2.79
C GLY A 98 5.62 -6.06 2.58
N LYS A 99 5.68 -7.36 2.34
CA LYS A 99 4.53 -8.16 1.91
C LYS A 99 4.44 -9.45 2.72
N LEU A 100 3.23 -9.87 3.07
CA LEU A 100 2.94 -11.24 3.51
C LEU A 100 2.44 -12.03 2.32
N ASN A 101 3.09 -13.15 1.99
CA ASN A 101 2.62 -14.01 0.91
C ASN A 101 1.42 -14.85 1.38
N SER A 102 0.52 -15.12 0.44
CA SER A 102 -0.62 -16.01 0.64
C SER A 102 -0.20 -17.38 1.15
N THR A 103 -1.01 -17.95 2.05
CA THR A 103 -0.80 -19.29 2.61
C THR A 103 -0.53 -20.31 1.52
N GLY A 104 0.58 -21.05 1.66
CA GLY A 104 0.98 -22.09 0.69
C GLY A 104 1.37 -21.57 -0.70
N GLY A 105 1.65 -20.27 -0.86
CA GLY A 105 1.99 -19.67 -2.15
C GLY A 105 0.82 -19.63 -3.13
N LYS A 106 -0.42 -19.71 -2.62
CA LYS A 106 -1.64 -19.69 -3.43
C LYS A 106 -1.81 -18.33 -4.10
N THR A 107 -2.40 -18.33 -5.28
CA THR A 107 -2.80 -17.11 -5.98
C THR A 107 -4.30 -17.12 -6.20
N SER A 108 -4.94 -15.97 -6.05
CA SER A 108 -6.38 -15.79 -6.22
C SER A 108 -6.67 -14.45 -6.87
N TRP A 109 -7.75 -14.40 -7.64
CA TRP A 109 -8.33 -13.14 -8.09
C TRP A 109 -8.97 -12.34 -6.97
N TRP A 110 -9.23 -12.98 -5.82
CA TRP A 110 -9.97 -12.40 -4.70
C TRP A 110 -9.25 -12.68 -3.38
N HIS A 111 -8.92 -11.58 -2.70
CA HIS A 111 -8.46 -11.53 -1.33
C HIS A 111 -9.14 -10.36 -0.63
N ASP A 112 -9.58 -10.57 0.61
CA ASP A 112 -10.20 -9.54 1.45
C ASP A 112 -9.47 -9.49 2.79
N VAL A 113 -9.44 -8.32 3.42
CA VAL A 113 -8.76 -8.12 4.71
C VAL A 113 -9.59 -7.24 5.63
N LYS A 114 -9.66 -7.62 6.90
CA LYS A 114 -10.18 -6.76 7.97
C LYS A 114 -9.21 -6.79 9.15
N VAL A 115 -9.28 -5.75 9.97
CA VAL A 115 -8.41 -5.59 11.14
C VAL A 115 -9.25 -5.70 12.40
N TYR A 116 -8.70 -6.36 13.42
CA TYR A 116 -9.27 -6.37 14.76
C TYR A 116 -8.14 -6.50 15.79
N ASN A 117 -8.13 -5.61 16.78
CA ASN A 117 -7.16 -5.60 17.88
C ASN A 117 -5.68 -5.72 17.43
N ASN A 118 -5.27 -4.92 16.43
CA ASN A 118 -3.94 -4.93 15.80
C ASN A 118 -3.58 -6.17 14.98
N TYR A 119 -4.53 -7.07 14.71
CA TYR A 119 -4.33 -8.19 13.80
C TYR A 119 -5.08 -7.98 12.50
N ALA A 120 -4.40 -8.24 11.38
CA ALA A 120 -5.04 -8.37 10.08
C ALA A 120 -5.50 -9.81 9.88
N TYR A 121 -6.75 -9.97 9.44
CA TYR A 121 -7.37 -11.23 9.08
C TYR A 121 -7.62 -11.22 7.58
N ILE A 122 -6.84 -12.03 6.86
CA ILE A 122 -6.83 -12.11 5.40
C ILE A 122 -7.57 -13.38 4.99
N VAL A 123 -8.44 -13.28 4.01
CA VAL A 123 -9.18 -14.40 3.41
C VAL A 123 -9.00 -14.44 1.91
N SER A 124 -9.33 -15.59 1.30
CA SER A 124 -9.28 -15.78 -0.15
C SER A 124 -10.24 -16.88 -0.58
N GLU A 125 -10.68 -16.82 -1.84
CA GLU A 125 -11.44 -17.90 -2.49
C GLU A 125 -10.57 -19.09 -2.90
N SER A 126 -9.24 -19.01 -2.74
CA SER A 126 -8.37 -20.15 -2.98
C SER A 126 -8.72 -21.33 -2.06
N SER A 127 -8.93 -22.51 -2.64
CA SER A 127 -9.24 -23.72 -1.86
C SER A 127 -8.16 -24.03 -0.83
N GLY A 128 -8.59 -24.22 0.42
CA GLY A 128 -7.71 -24.48 1.57
C GLY A 128 -6.88 -23.26 1.99
N PHE A 129 -7.34 -22.04 1.71
CA PHE A 129 -6.67 -20.82 2.18
C PHE A 129 -6.94 -20.57 3.67
N GLY A 130 -8.20 -20.75 4.10
CA GLY A 130 -8.63 -20.47 5.47
C GLY A 130 -8.66 -18.98 5.79
N VAL A 131 -8.27 -18.63 7.01
CA VAL A 131 -7.99 -17.25 7.42
C VAL A 131 -6.52 -17.16 7.79
N GLN A 132 -5.79 -16.24 7.16
CA GLN A 132 -4.40 -15.95 7.46
C GLN A 132 -4.34 -14.76 8.42
N ILE A 133 -3.55 -14.84 9.49
CA ILE A 133 -3.53 -13.83 10.55
C ILE A 133 -2.13 -13.23 10.66
N PHE A 134 -2.05 -11.90 10.69
CA PHE A 134 -0.81 -11.15 10.80
C PHE A 134 -0.87 -10.10 11.90
N ASP A 135 0.16 -10.04 12.74
CA ASP A 135 0.33 -9.01 13.78
C ASP A 135 0.86 -7.71 13.16
N LEU A 136 -0.01 -6.70 13.07
CA LEU A 136 0.33 -5.40 12.47
C LEU A 136 1.34 -4.62 13.30
N THR A 137 1.49 -4.93 14.59
CA THR A 137 2.51 -4.25 15.42
C THR A 137 3.94 -4.58 14.98
N ARG A 138 4.14 -5.65 14.19
CA ARG A 138 5.42 -5.98 13.54
C ARG A 138 5.84 -4.96 12.49
N LEU A 139 4.93 -4.09 12.05
CA LEU A 139 5.22 -3.01 11.09
C LEU A 139 5.89 -1.79 11.75
N ARG A 140 5.85 -1.72 13.09
CA ARG A 140 6.45 -0.63 13.87
C ARG A 140 7.95 -0.56 13.63
N ASN A 141 8.47 0.67 13.58
CA ASN A 141 9.90 0.96 13.45
C ASN A 141 10.59 0.34 12.23
N LEU A 142 9.84 -0.14 11.24
CA LEU A 142 10.41 -0.62 10.00
C LEU A 142 10.81 0.56 9.11
N SER A 143 11.90 0.38 8.35
CA SER A 143 12.24 1.22 7.19
C SER A 143 11.51 0.73 5.94
N THR A 144 11.49 1.56 4.90
CA THR A 144 10.99 1.16 3.57
C THR A 144 11.68 -0.11 3.08
N SER A 145 10.89 -1.06 2.59
CA SER A 145 11.39 -2.30 1.99
C SER A 145 12.05 -2.02 0.64
N PRO A 146 13.13 -2.74 0.28
CA PRO A 146 13.58 -2.80 -1.10
C PRO A 146 12.48 -3.33 -2.03
N ILE A 147 12.58 -3.00 -3.32
CA ILE A 147 11.69 -3.49 -4.38
C ILE A 147 12.38 -4.65 -5.12
N GLY A 148 11.61 -5.61 -5.63
CA GLY A 148 12.13 -6.72 -6.42
C GLY A 148 12.71 -7.86 -5.58
N GLY A 149 13.84 -8.43 -6.01
CA GLY A 149 14.39 -9.68 -5.44
C GLY A 149 14.84 -9.60 -3.97
N SER A 150 15.00 -8.39 -3.41
CA SER A 150 15.40 -8.17 -2.01
C SER A 150 14.26 -7.63 -1.13
N MET A 151 13.02 -7.77 -1.60
CA MET A 151 11.84 -7.30 -0.89
C MET A 151 11.64 -8.03 0.45
N ARG A 152 11.28 -7.25 1.49
CA ARG A 152 10.91 -7.79 2.81
C ARG A 152 9.64 -8.60 2.68
N THR A 153 9.75 -9.89 3.02
CA THR A 153 8.61 -10.82 3.07
C THR A 153 8.36 -11.24 4.52
N PHE A 154 7.12 -11.14 4.96
CA PHE A 154 6.67 -11.55 6.28
C PHE A 154 6.18 -13.00 6.29
N THR A 155 6.14 -13.57 7.49
CA THR A 155 5.49 -14.85 7.80
C THR A 155 4.18 -14.60 8.51
N THR A 156 3.23 -15.53 8.35
CA THR A 156 1.96 -15.49 9.09
C THR A 156 2.20 -15.69 10.59
N ASP A 157 1.41 -15.01 11.43
CA ASP A 157 1.44 -15.16 12.90
C ASP A 157 0.41 -16.18 13.40
N GLY A 158 -0.65 -16.39 12.60
CA GLY A 158 -1.63 -17.44 12.87
C GLY A 158 -2.38 -17.85 11.62
N SER A 159 -3.16 -18.92 11.74
CA SER A 159 -4.12 -19.32 10.73
C SER A 159 -5.34 -19.99 11.36
N TYR A 160 -6.49 -19.90 10.69
CA TYR A 160 -7.70 -20.62 11.04
C TYR A 160 -8.19 -21.42 9.84
N THR A 161 -8.35 -22.73 10.02
CA THR A 161 -8.67 -23.68 8.94
C THR A 161 -10.09 -24.25 9.03
N GLY A 162 -10.93 -23.72 9.93
CA GLY A 162 -12.34 -24.12 10.03
C GLY A 162 -13.20 -23.68 8.84
N VAL A 163 -12.64 -22.84 7.96
CA VAL A 163 -13.17 -22.51 6.64
C VAL A 163 -12.11 -22.81 5.58
N SER A 164 -12.53 -23.12 4.36
CA SER A 164 -11.61 -23.42 3.25
C SER A 164 -11.45 -22.24 2.30
N THR A 165 -12.58 -21.71 1.83
CA THR A 165 -12.68 -20.64 0.81
C THR A 165 -13.60 -19.53 1.32
N THR A 166 -13.20 -18.27 1.18
CA THR A 166 -13.99 -17.13 1.66
C THR A 166 -13.77 -15.92 0.77
N HIS A 167 -14.85 -15.33 0.26
CA HIS A 167 -14.79 -14.14 -0.58
C HIS A 167 -14.56 -12.87 0.23
N ASN A 168 -15.33 -12.70 1.31
CA ASN A 168 -15.26 -11.55 2.21
C ASN A 168 -15.21 -11.99 3.67
N VAL A 169 -14.54 -11.19 4.50
CA VAL A 169 -14.59 -11.24 5.95
C VAL A 169 -15.13 -9.92 6.48
N ILE A 170 -15.97 -9.99 7.51
CA ILE A 170 -16.48 -8.84 8.23
C ILE A 170 -16.20 -9.09 9.70
N ILE A 171 -15.68 -8.09 10.38
CA ILE A 171 -15.44 -8.12 11.82
C ILE A 171 -16.23 -6.96 12.43
N ASN A 172 -16.90 -7.23 13.54
CA ASN A 172 -17.56 -6.20 14.33
C ASN A 172 -16.64 -5.82 15.50
N GLU A 173 -16.48 -4.52 15.72
CA GLU A 173 -15.68 -3.92 16.80
C GLU A 173 -16.56 -3.49 17.98
#